data_AF-L0F3Z2-F1
#
_entry.id   AF-L0F3Z2-F1
#
_cell.length_a   1.000
_cell.length_b   1.000
_cell.length_c   1.000
_cell.angle_alpha   90.00
_cell.angle_beta   90.00
_cell.angle_gamma   90.00
#
_symmetry.space_group_name_H-M   'P 1'
#
loop_
_entity.id
_entity.type
_entity.pdbx_description
1 polymer ?
#
loop_
_entity_poly.entity_id
_entity_poly.type
_entity_poly.pdbx_seq_one_letter_code
_entity_poly.pdbx_strand_id
1 'polypeptide(L)'
;MMGSSKKSSKVLLLALLVLMLSVVMLAGCESQPANTSAPVGGQEAGAAVVESTTVEGFPVQIPHAIEGREDCAMCHNEGVGGAPKTPHPELTVCRQCHV
;
A
#
# COMPACT_ATOMS: atom_id res chain seq x y z
N MET A 1 39.21 42.37 -11.19
CA MET A 1 38.40 42.26 -9.95
C MET A 1 36.99 41.83 -10.34
N MET A 2 36.48 40.79 -9.67
CA MET A 2 35.09 40.27 -9.67
C MET A 2 34.41 39.99 -11.03
N GLY A 3 34.25 38.72 -11.41
CA GLY A 3 33.28 38.40 -12.49
C GLY A 3 33.05 36.94 -12.86
N SER A 4 34.09 36.10 -12.92
CA SER A 4 33.97 34.80 -13.60
C SER A 4 33.63 33.62 -12.68
N SER A 5 34.14 33.59 -11.44
CA SER A 5 33.92 32.44 -10.53
C SER A 5 32.44 32.26 -10.14
N LYS A 6 31.68 33.35 -10.05
CA LYS A 6 30.25 33.29 -9.70
C LYS A 6 29.38 32.80 -10.86
N LYS A 7 29.85 32.93 -12.10
CA LYS A 7 29.13 32.45 -13.29
C LYS A 7 29.36 30.94 -13.47
N SER A 8 30.60 30.46 -13.32
CA SER A 8 30.91 29.02 -13.36
C SER A 8 30.29 28.27 -12.19
N SER A 9 30.27 28.88 -10.99
CA SER A 9 29.63 28.27 -9.83
C SER A 9 28.10 28.20 -9.98
N LYS A 10 27.47 29.23 -10.57
CA LYS A 10 26.04 29.18 -10.92
C LYS A 10 25.74 28.14 -12.00
N VAL A 11 26.59 27.99 -13.01
CA VAL A 11 26.41 26.99 -14.07
C VAL A 11 26.54 25.57 -13.52
N LEU A 12 27.52 25.32 -12.64
CA LEU A 12 27.68 24.03 -11.98
C LEU A 12 26.47 23.70 -11.08
N LEU A 13 25.99 24.69 -10.32
CA LEU A 13 24.84 24.51 -9.43
C LEU A 13 23.55 24.27 -10.22
N LEU A 14 23.35 24.97 -11.34
CA LEU A 14 22.23 24.73 -12.25
C LEU A 14 22.31 23.34 -12.90
N ALA A 15 23.49 22.89 -13.33
CA ALA A 15 23.66 21.56 -13.92
C ALA A 15 23.37 20.43 -12.93
N LEU A 16 23.82 20.56 -11.67
CA LEU A 16 23.54 19.59 -10.62
C LEU A 16 22.05 19.54 -10.25
N LEU A 17 21.39 20.70 -10.20
CA LEU A 17 19.95 20.79 -9.90
C LEU A 17 19.12 20.14 -11.01
N VAL A 18 19.46 20.38 -12.28
CA VAL A 18 18.78 19.76 -13.43
C VAL A 18 18.99 18.24 -13.44
N LEU A 19 20.21 17.77 -13.15
CA LEU A 19 20.50 16.34 -13.05
C LEU A 19 19.69 15.66 -11.94
N MET A 20 19.56 16.31 -10.77
CA MET A 20 18.76 15.79 -9.66
C MET A 20 17.25 15.76 -9.98
N LEU A 21 16.70 16.81 -10.60
CA LEU A 21 15.29 16.81 -11.02
C LEU A 21 15.00 15.72 -12.07
N SER A 22 15.95 15.47 -12.96
CA SER A 22 15.81 14.44 -14.00
C SER A 22 15.78 13.03 -13.40
N VAL A 23 16.61 12.77 -12.36
CA VAL A 23 16.61 11.50 -11.63
C VAL A 23 15.31 11.31 -10.83
N VAL A 24 14.78 12.37 -10.21
CA VAL A 24 13.49 12.33 -9.49
C VAL A 24 12.33 12.01 -10.44
N MET A 25 12.32 12.59 -11.65
CA MET A 25 11.29 12.31 -12.66
C MET A 25 11.38 10.88 -13.21
N LEU A 26 12.58 10.29 -13.30
CA LEU A 26 12.75 8.89 -13.70
C LEU A 26 12.41 7.88 -12.60
N ALA A 27 12.52 8.28 -11.33
CA ALA A 27 12.22 7.43 -10.18
C ALA A 27 10.77 7.60 -9.64
N GLY A 28 9.97 8.50 -10.23
CA GLY A 28 8.64 8.89 -9.72
C GLY A 28 7.46 7.98 -10.07
N CYS A 29 7.68 6.78 -10.62
CA CYS A 29 6.56 5.89 -11.03
C CYS A 29 6.09 4.88 -9.97
N GLU A 30 6.61 4.86 -8.75
CA GLU A 30 6.15 3.83 -7.79
C GLU A 30 6.03 4.35 -6.35
N SER A 31 4.84 4.83 -6.00
CA SER A 31 4.14 4.45 -4.76
C SER A 31 2.77 5.16 -4.69
N GLN A 32 1.76 4.35 -4.37
CA GLN A 32 0.33 4.56 -4.61
C GLN A 32 -0.24 5.86 -4.00
N PRO A 33 -1.22 6.53 -4.64
CA PRO A 33 -1.99 7.56 -3.98
C PRO A 33 -2.84 6.94 -2.86
N ALA A 34 -2.75 7.54 -1.69
CA ALA A 34 -3.63 7.33 -0.56
C ALA A 34 -5.10 7.38 -1.01
N ASN A 35 -5.79 6.29 -0.68
CA ASN A 35 -7.24 6.14 -0.55
C ASN A 35 -7.92 7.35 0.13
N THR A 36 -8.31 8.35 -0.66
CA THR A 36 -9.28 9.37 -0.21
C THR A 36 -10.67 8.93 -0.64
N SER A 37 -11.32 8.13 0.19
CA SER A 37 -12.75 7.81 0.05
C SER A 37 -13.55 8.71 1.00
N ALA A 38 -14.39 9.56 0.42
CA ALA A 38 -15.39 10.37 1.11
C ALA A 38 -16.43 9.49 1.87
N PRO A 39 -17.26 10.05 2.77
CA PRO A 39 -18.03 9.26 3.72
C PRO A 39 -19.26 8.65 3.03
N VAL A 40 -19.26 7.33 2.87
CA VAL A 40 -20.50 6.60 2.54
C VAL A 40 -21.17 6.22 3.84
N GLY A 41 -22.33 6.86 4.08
CA GLY A 41 -23.28 6.48 5.12
C GLY A 41 -23.70 5.02 4.97
N GLY A 42 -23.98 4.41 6.11
CA GLY A 42 -23.91 2.97 6.28
C GLY A 42 -24.93 2.13 5.51
N GLN A 43 -24.63 0.83 5.47
CA GLN A 43 -25.65 -0.17 5.75
C GLN A 43 -24.96 -1.44 6.25
N GLU A 44 -25.09 -1.68 7.55
CA GLU A 44 -24.90 -2.99 8.16
C GLU A 44 -25.97 -3.92 7.59
N ALA A 45 -25.55 -5.02 6.97
CA ALA A 45 -26.47 -6.10 6.58
C ALA A 45 -25.74 -7.44 6.58
N GLY A 46 -26.10 -8.27 7.57
CA GLY A 46 -26.21 -9.71 7.40
C GLY A 46 -24.90 -10.48 7.43
N ALA A 47 -24.54 -10.92 8.64
CA ALA A 47 -23.70 -12.10 8.84
C ALA A 47 -24.36 -13.33 8.18
N ALA A 48 -24.05 -13.57 6.92
CA ALA A 48 -24.20 -14.89 6.33
C ALA A 48 -22.99 -15.70 6.81
N VAL A 49 -23.21 -16.59 7.77
CA VAL A 49 -22.22 -17.57 8.20
C VAL A 49 -22.02 -18.53 7.05
N VAL A 50 -21.08 -18.21 6.17
CA VAL A 50 -20.52 -19.17 5.22
C VAL A 50 -19.55 -20.00 6.04
N GLU A 51 -19.91 -21.25 6.31
CA GLU A 51 -19.02 -22.27 6.86
C GLU A 51 -17.78 -22.34 5.95
N SER A 52 -16.70 -21.71 6.41
CA SER A 52 -15.43 -21.72 5.70
C SER A 52 -14.72 -22.99 6.11
N THR A 53 -14.85 -24.03 5.28
CA THR A 53 -14.18 -25.31 5.50
C THR A 53 -12.67 -25.08 5.43
N THR A 54 -12.04 -24.90 6.59
CA THR A 54 -10.59 -24.97 6.73
C THR A 54 -10.17 -26.41 6.46
N VAL A 55 -9.58 -26.64 5.29
CA VAL A 55 -8.80 -27.84 5.04
C VAL A 55 -7.37 -27.51 5.43
N GLU A 56 -6.79 -28.29 6.35
CA GLU A 56 -5.41 -28.13 6.80
C GLU A 56 -4.46 -27.98 5.60
N GLY A 57 -3.70 -26.89 5.57
CA GLY A 57 -2.75 -26.58 4.51
C GLY A 57 -3.32 -25.90 3.25
N PHE A 58 -4.63 -25.69 3.15
CA PHE A 58 -5.24 -24.92 2.06
C PHE A 58 -5.60 -23.50 2.49
N PRO A 59 -5.44 -22.50 1.60
CA PRO A 59 -5.86 -21.14 1.90
C PRO A 59 -7.38 -21.07 2.07
N VAL A 60 -7.80 -20.35 3.10
CA VAL A 60 -9.21 -20.15 3.43
C VAL A 60 -9.82 -19.10 2.49
N GLN A 61 -11.06 -19.31 2.03
CA GLN A 61 -11.79 -18.32 1.25
C GLN A 61 -12.10 -17.08 2.09
N ILE A 62 -12.12 -15.89 1.48
CA ILE A 62 -12.41 -14.63 2.18
C ILE A 62 -13.93 -14.53 2.40
N PRO A 63 -14.43 -14.59 3.65
CA PRO A 63 -15.88 -14.66 3.89
C PRO A 63 -16.56 -13.28 3.95
N HIS A 64 -15.86 -12.21 3.57
CA HIS A 64 -16.35 -10.83 3.66
C HIS A 64 -15.86 -9.97 2.49
N ALA A 65 -16.53 -8.84 2.25
CA ALA A 65 -16.11 -7.88 1.23
C ALA A 65 -14.73 -7.27 1.57
N ILE A 66 -13.92 -7.05 0.53
CA ILE A 66 -12.57 -6.47 0.62
C ILE A 66 -12.59 -4.96 0.38
N GLU A 67 -13.55 -4.43 -0.39
CA GLU A 67 -13.65 -2.99 -0.63
C GLU A 67 -13.63 -2.18 0.67
N GLY A 68 -12.66 -1.26 0.79
CA GLY A 68 -12.40 -0.46 2.00
C GLY A 68 -11.64 -1.17 3.12
N ARG A 69 -11.21 -2.42 2.89
CA ARG A 69 -10.44 -3.29 3.80
C ARG A 69 -9.32 -4.03 3.05
N GLU A 70 -8.67 -3.33 2.13
CA GLU A 70 -7.61 -3.89 1.29
C GLU A 70 -6.33 -4.17 2.08
N ASP A 71 -6.10 -3.41 3.15
CA ASP A 71 -5.01 -3.66 4.10
C ASP A 71 -5.40 -4.77 5.09
N CYS A 72 -5.17 -6.00 4.65
CA CYS A 72 -5.54 -7.22 5.38
C CYS A 72 -4.91 -7.27 6.78
N ALA A 73 -3.70 -6.71 6.94
CA ALA A 73 -2.93 -6.77 8.18
C ALA A 73 -3.55 -5.94 9.31
N MET A 74 -4.35 -4.92 8.99
CA MET A 74 -5.06 -4.09 9.97
C MET A 74 -5.90 -4.91 10.94
N CYS A 75 -6.47 -6.04 10.48
CA CYS A 75 -7.22 -6.96 11.32
C CYS A 75 -6.47 -8.26 11.59
N HIS A 76 -5.83 -8.86 10.56
CA HIS A 76 -5.27 -10.20 10.66
C HIS A 76 -3.86 -10.29 11.26
N ASN A 77 -3.17 -9.17 11.53
CA ASN A 77 -1.86 -9.22 12.21
C ASN A 77 -2.05 -9.59 13.69
N GLU A 78 -2.83 -8.79 14.41
CA GLU A 78 -3.10 -8.98 15.84
C GLU A 78 -4.48 -9.55 16.16
N GLY A 79 -5.27 -9.92 15.14
CA GLY A 79 -6.59 -10.53 15.32
C GLY A 79 -7.65 -9.56 15.82
N VAL A 80 -7.58 -8.31 15.36
CA VAL A 80 -8.51 -7.24 15.76
C VAL A 80 -9.92 -7.58 15.29
N GLY A 81 -10.93 -7.29 16.11
CA GLY A 81 -12.33 -7.50 15.75
C GLY A 81 -12.73 -8.97 15.63
N GLY A 82 -11.94 -9.90 16.20
CA GLY A 82 -12.17 -11.34 16.12
C GLY A 82 -11.65 -11.99 14.83
N ALA A 83 -10.89 -11.25 14.02
CA ALA A 83 -10.19 -11.83 12.88
C ALA A 83 -9.14 -12.87 13.36
N PRO A 84 -8.96 -13.99 12.65
CA PRO A 84 -7.86 -14.91 12.95
C PRO A 84 -6.52 -14.24 12.66
N LYS A 85 -5.52 -14.51 13.51
CA LYS A 85 -4.14 -14.08 13.23
C LYS A 85 -3.57 -14.86 12.04
N THR A 86 -2.88 -14.18 11.14
CA THR A 86 -2.17 -14.85 10.04
C THR A 86 -1.03 -15.72 10.60
N PRO A 87 -0.95 -17.01 10.23
CA PRO A 87 0.16 -17.85 10.63
C PRO A 87 1.42 -17.60 9.79
N HIS A 88 1.31 -16.79 8.73
CA HIS A 88 2.37 -16.49 7.77
C HIS A 88 2.41 -14.97 7.49
N PRO A 89 2.91 -14.16 8.45
CA PRO A 89 2.99 -12.71 8.32
C PRO A 89 3.97 -12.24 7.23
N GLU A 90 4.90 -13.10 6.81
CA GLU A 90 5.82 -12.81 5.70
C GLU A 90 5.13 -12.77 4.32
N LEU A 91 3.93 -13.36 4.20
CA LEU A 91 3.15 -13.37 2.96
C LEU A 91 2.29 -12.10 2.84
N THR A 92 2.88 -11.04 2.32
CA THR A 92 2.25 -9.71 2.24
C THR A 92 1.24 -9.55 1.09
N VAL A 93 1.19 -10.49 0.14
CA VAL A 93 0.24 -10.48 -1.00
C VAL A 93 -0.86 -11.52 -0.75
N CYS A 94 -1.81 -11.18 0.14
CA CYS A 94 -2.80 -12.14 0.65
C CYS A 94 -3.73 -12.69 -0.45
N ARG A 95 -4.10 -11.83 -1.42
CA ARG A 95 -5.01 -12.17 -2.52
C ARG A 95 -4.40 -13.05 -3.61
N GLN A 96 -3.14 -13.47 -3.45
CA GLN A 96 -2.55 -14.51 -4.30
C GLN A 96 -3.18 -15.88 -4.03
N CYS A 97 -3.56 -16.14 -2.78
CA CYS A 97 -4.06 -17.44 -2.34
C CYS A 97 -5.48 -17.36 -1.78
N HIS A 98 -5.83 -16.26 -1.10
CA HIS A 98 -7.16 -16.06 -0.53
C HIS A 98 -8.06 -15.32 -1.52
N VAL A 99 -9.17 -15.95 -1.91
CA VAL A 99 -10.15 -15.40 -2.87
C VAL A 99 -11.56 -15.35 -2.29
#